data_AF-A0A0G3HAY8-F1
#
_entry.id   AF-A0A0G3HAY8-F1
#
_cell.length_a   1.000
_cell.length_b   1.000
_cell.length_c   1.000
_cell.angle_alpha   90.00
_cell.angle_beta   90.00
_cell.angle_gamma   90.00
#
_symmetry.space_group_name_H-M   'P 1'
#
loop_
_entity.id
_entity.type
_entity.pdbx_description
1 polymer ?
#
loop_
_entity_poly.entity_id
_entity_poly.type
_entity_poly.pdbx_seq_one_letter_code
_entity_poly.pdbx_strand_id
1 'polypeptide(L)'
;MRTIGIALVALSVLVGCSAEPPAPTAPAATAPLPYEPVGSKVTLLGEPATICIHGDGWGTNIWAGNANTSCEFVIAVHEELITGLNATNDTVRANLRESIAVTSPVTGHEYDLHCAPVDEEIISCTGGEGAAVYFY
;
A
#
# COMPACT_ATOMS: atom_id res chain seq x y z
N MET A 1 -27.02 61.71 -24.41
CA MET A 1 -26.23 61.26 -25.60
C MET A 1 -26.00 59.76 -25.40
N ARG A 2 -26.44 58.78 -26.18
CA ARG A 2 -26.99 58.58 -27.54
C ARG A 2 -27.94 57.33 -27.43
N THR A 3 -29.16 57.36 -27.98
CA THR A 3 -29.57 56.70 -29.26
C THR A 3 -29.62 55.15 -29.14
N ILE A 4 -30.80 54.49 -29.12
CA ILE A 4 -31.48 53.80 -30.27
C ILE A 4 -30.47 52.91 -31.05
N GLY A 5 -30.65 51.63 -31.35
CA GLY A 5 -31.78 50.71 -31.42
C GLY A 5 -31.49 49.69 -32.55
N ILE A 6 -31.89 48.43 -32.36
CA ILE A 6 -32.37 47.44 -33.36
C ILE A 6 -31.44 46.98 -34.53
N ALA A 7 -31.57 45.67 -34.82
CA ALA A 7 -31.17 44.91 -36.03
C ALA A 7 -29.70 44.40 -36.06
N LEU A 8 -29.37 43.21 -36.54
CA LEU A 8 -29.93 42.42 -37.63
C LEU A 8 -29.57 40.91 -37.49
N VAL A 9 -30.40 40.09 -38.14
CA VAL A 9 -30.44 38.63 -38.29
C VAL A 9 -29.32 38.05 -39.17
N ALA A 10 -28.83 36.84 -38.86
CA ALA A 10 -28.38 35.79 -39.80
C ALA A 10 -28.19 34.49 -38.97
N LEU A 11 -29.07 33.48 -38.99
CA LEU A 11 -29.46 32.52 -40.04
C LEU A 11 -28.33 31.54 -40.45
N SER A 12 -28.61 30.25 -40.14
CA SER A 12 -28.14 29.01 -40.80
C SER A 12 -26.83 28.35 -40.32
N VAL A 13 -26.71 27.02 -40.19
CA VAL A 13 -27.62 25.85 -40.26
C VAL A 13 -26.84 24.64 -39.69
N LEU A 14 -27.53 23.81 -38.89
CA LEU A 14 -27.43 22.35 -38.63
C LEU A 14 -26.05 21.65 -38.52
N VAL A 15 -25.85 20.92 -37.41
CA VAL A 15 -25.62 19.46 -37.37
C VAL A 15 -25.64 19.02 -35.90
N GLY A 16 -26.44 18.00 -35.60
CA GLY A 16 -26.70 17.55 -34.23
C GLY A 16 -25.58 16.71 -33.62
N CYS A 17 -25.58 16.65 -32.29
CA CYS A 17 -25.44 15.41 -31.51
C CYS A 17 -25.82 15.75 -30.05
N SER A 18 -26.44 14.79 -29.36
CA SER A 18 -26.86 14.87 -27.97
C SER A 18 -25.81 15.50 -27.05
N ALA A 19 -26.20 16.51 -26.30
CA ALA A 19 -25.53 16.88 -25.07
C ALA A 19 -26.51 16.61 -23.93
N GLU A 20 -26.31 15.53 -23.20
CA GLU A 20 -26.95 15.33 -21.90
C GLU A 20 -26.00 15.89 -20.83
N PRO A 21 -26.38 16.99 -20.16
CA PRO A 21 -25.87 17.27 -18.83
C PRO A 21 -26.96 17.79 -17.88
N PRO A 22 -26.83 17.68 -16.54
CA PRO A 22 -25.95 16.84 -15.74
C PRO A 22 -26.78 15.88 -14.84
N ALA A 23 -26.15 14.81 -14.34
CA ALA A 23 -26.58 14.19 -13.08
C ALA A 23 -25.54 14.51 -12.01
N PRO A 24 -25.75 15.51 -11.14
CA PRO A 24 -24.91 15.72 -9.99
C PRO A 24 -25.72 15.48 -8.73
N THR A 25 -25.70 14.25 -8.20
CA THR A 25 -25.74 14.02 -6.74
C THR A 25 -25.47 12.56 -6.40
N ALA A 26 -24.24 12.30 -5.97
CA ALA A 26 -24.04 11.48 -4.78
C ALA A 26 -22.84 12.02 -4.00
N PRO A 27 -23.07 12.79 -2.92
CA PRO A 27 -22.10 12.84 -1.84
C PRO A 27 -22.74 12.36 -0.54
N ALA A 28 -22.21 11.27 0.01
CA ALA A 28 -21.82 11.16 1.43
C ALA A 28 -21.36 9.73 1.74
N ALA A 29 -20.05 9.48 1.59
CA ALA A 29 -19.39 8.48 2.43
C ALA A 29 -19.33 9.07 3.85
N THR A 30 -20.25 8.68 4.73
CA THR A 30 -20.33 9.19 6.10
C THR A 30 -19.29 8.45 6.95
N ALA A 31 -18.13 9.09 7.17
CA ALA A 31 -16.92 8.60 7.85
C ALA A 31 -17.18 7.91 9.22
N PRO A 32 -16.41 6.86 9.58
CA PRO A 32 -15.03 7.06 10.06
C PRO A 32 -14.02 6.03 9.52
N LEU A 33 -12.85 6.48 9.08
CA LEU A 33 -11.59 5.71 9.06
C LEU A 33 -10.46 6.75 9.20
N PRO A 34 -9.34 6.54 9.94
CA PRO A 34 -8.83 5.27 10.44
C PRO A 34 -8.29 5.30 11.90
N TYR A 35 -8.17 4.15 12.57
CA TYR A 35 -6.94 3.87 13.31
C TYR A 35 -6.31 2.66 12.64
N GLU A 36 -5.82 2.89 11.43
CA GLU A 36 -4.99 1.94 10.72
C GLU A 36 -3.56 2.37 11.03
N PRO A 37 -2.78 1.54 11.72
CA PRO A 37 -1.42 1.93 12.09
C PRO A 37 -0.48 1.92 10.89
N VAL A 38 -0.92 1.51 9.70
CA VAL A 38 -0.14 1.59 8.45
C VAL A 38 0.31 3.04 8.19
N GLY A 39 1.58 3.22 7.88
CA GLY A 39 2.25 4.51 7.75
C GLY A 39 2.78 5.09 9.07
N SER A 40 2.36 4.55 10.23
CA SER A 40 2.84 5.02 11.52
C SER A 40 4.32 4.70 11.72
N LYS A 41 5.04 5.65 12.32
CA LYS A 41 6.44 5.47 12.70
C LYS A 41 6.50 4.83 14.08
N VAL A 42 7.31 3.77 14.19
CA VAL A 42 7.56 3.02 15.42
C VAL A 42 9.06 2.85 15.61
N THR A 43 9.46 2.41 16.80
CA THR A 43 10.84 2.01 17.07
C THR A 43 10.86 0.51 17.35
N LEU A 44 11.55 -0.25 16.50
CA LEU A 44 11.73 -1.69 16.65
C LEU A 44 13.22 -1.97 16.78
N LEU A 45 13.61 -2.71 17.81
CA LEU A 45 15.01 -3.05 18.09
C LEU A 45 15.94 -1.82 18.19
N GLY A 46 15.41 -0.67 18.60
CA GLY A 46 16.16 0.59 18.69
C GLY A 46 16.28 1.37 17.37
N GLU A 47 15.72 0.85 16.27
CA GLU A 47 15.73 1.50 14.96
C GLU A 47 14.35 2.07 14.58
N PRO A 48 14.32 3.20 13.85
CA PRO A 48 13.06 3.73 13.32
C PRO A 48 12.53 2.81 12.21
N ALA A 49 11.28 2.39 12.37
CA ALA A 49 10.56 1.58 11.40
C ALA A 49 9.19 2.20 11.07
N THR A 50 8.62 1.79 9.94
CA THR A 50 7.30 2.22 9.47
C THR A 50 6.41 1.01 9.34
N ILE A 51 5.25 1.02 9.99
CA ILE A 51 4.26 -0.05 9.84
C ILE A 51 3.70 0.01 8.41
N CYS A 52 3.69 -1.14 7.73
CA CYS A 52 3.29 -1.28 6.34
C CYS A 52 2.11 -2.25 6.17
N ILE A 53 1.98 -3.23 7.05
CA ILE A 53 0.83 -4.14 7.11
C ILE A 53 0.36 -4.21 8.56
N HIS A 54 -0.96 -4.19 8.76
CA HIS A 54 -1.58 -4.39 10.06
C HIS A 54 -2.72 -5.39 9.93
N GLY A 55 -2.59 -6.52 10.63
CA GLY A 55 -3.50 -7.66 10.55
C GLY A 55 -3.51 -8.30 9.16
N ASP A 56 -2.83 -9.43 9.02
CA ASP A 56 -2.63 -10.09 7.72
C ASP A 56 -3.33 -11.45 7.60
N GLY A 57 -3.85 -11.99 8.71
CA GLY A 57 -4.48 -13.30 8.75
C GLY A 57 -3.51 -14.49 8.76
N TRP A 58 -2.21 -14.25 8.92
CA TRP A 58 -1.15 -15.27 8.88
C TRP A 58 -0.51 -15.55 10.24
N GLY A 59 -1.21 -15.18 11.31
CA GLY A 59 -0.70 -15.26 12.67
C GLY A 59 0.33 -14.18 12.99
N THR A 60 0.31 -13.07 12.25
CA THR A 60 1.05 -11.84 12.59
C THR A 60 0.07 -10.66 12.71
N ASN A 61 0.52 -9.61 13.37
CA ASN A 61 -0.26 -8.41 13.65
C ASN A 61 0.32 -7.19 12.95
N ILE A 62 1.65 -7.09 12.85
CA ILE A 62 2.34 -5.94 12.27
C ILE A 62 3.46 -6.42 11.37
N TRP A 63 3.60 -5.74 10.23
CA TRP A 63 4.83 -5.75 9.43
C TRP A 63 5.35 -4.34 9.29
N ALA A 64 6.64 -4.15 9.49
CA ALA A 64 7.28 -2.85 9.41
C ALA A 64 8.62 -2.90 8.67
N GLY A 65 8.90 -1.86 7.89
CA GLY A 65 10.18 -1.67 7.21
C GLY A 65 11.03 -0.61 7.89
N ASN A 66 12.36 -0.79 7.91
CA ASN A 66 13.30 0.26 8.34
C ASN A 66 13.37 1.43 7.34
N ALA A 67 14.26 2.40 7.58
CA ALA A 67 14.41 3.58 6.72
C ALA A 67 14.84 3.27 5.27
N ASN A 68 15.48 2.13 5.02
CA ASN A 68 15.91 1.70 3.68
C ASN A 68 14.85 0.83 2.98
N THR A 69 13.75 0.51 3.67
CA THR A 69 12.78 -0.48 3.21
C THR A 69 11.44 0.19 2.99
N SER A 70 10.96 0.17 1.74
CA SER A 70 9.64 0.71 1.41
C SER A 70 8.52 -0.26 1.81
N CYS A 71 7.31 0.24 1.99
CA CYS A 71 6.17 -0.61 2.33
C CYS A 71 5.80 -1.59 1.21
N GLU A 72 6.02 -1.21 -0.05
CA GLU A 72 5.86 -2.11 -1.19
C GLU A 72 6.86 -3.28 -1.13
N PHE A 73 8.10 -3.04 -0.67
CA PHE A 73 9.05 -4.12 -0.45
C PHE A 73 8.64 -5.00 0.74
N VAL A 74 8.14 -4.42 1.84
CA VAL A 74 7.59 -5.20 2.97
C VAL A 74 6.48 -6.14 2.50
N ILE A 75 5.57 -5.65 1.65
CA ILE A 75 4.48 -6.46 1.10
C ILE A 75 5.03 -7.60 0.24
N ALA A 76 6.02 -7.34 -0.61
CA ALA A 76 6.65 -8.39 -1.42
C ALA A 76 7.35 -9.46 -0.55
N VAL A 77 7.99 -9.06 0.55
CA VAL A 77 8.59 -9.99 1.52
C VAL A 77 7.51 -10.84 2.21
N HIS A 78 6.41 -10.23 2.62
CA HIS A 78 5.27 -10.94 3.19
C HIS A 78 4.70 -11.96 2.19
N GLU A 79 4.41 -11.54 0.95
CA GLU A 79 3.89 -12.40 -0.12
C GLU A 79 4.80 -13.59 -0.41
N GLU A 80 6.10 -13.36 -0.46
CA GLU A 80 7.09 -14.43 -0.59
C GLU A 80 6.93 -15.39 0.60
N LEU A 81 7.02 -14.92 1.85
CA LEU A 81 6.96 -15.78 3.03
C LEU A 81 5.69 -16.64 3.15
N ILE A 82 4.54 -16.14 2.69
CA ILE A 82 3.28 -16.89 2.71
C ILE A 82 3.08 -17.79 1.48
N THR A 83 3.96 -17.70 0.49
CA THR A 83 3.85 -18.50 -0.74
C THR A 83 3.91 -19.99 -0.40
N GLY A 84 2.88 -20.72 -0.84
CA GLY A 84 2.73 -22.16 -0.59
C GLY A 84 2.14 -22.52 0.77
N LEU A 85 1.83 -21.54 1.63
CA LEU A 85 1.18 -21.77 2.92
C LEU A 85 -0.35 -21.72 2.81
N ASN A 86 -1.04 -22.34 3.77
CA ASN A 86 -2.48 -22.26 3.92
C ASN A 86 -2.87 -21.51 5.21
N ALA A 87 -3.42 -20.30 5.08
CA ALA A 87 -3.75 -19.43 6.22
C ALA A 87 -4.70 -20.03 7.28
N THR A 88 -5.41 -21.12 6.96
CA THR A 88 -6.27 -21.81 7.96
C THR A 88 -5.47 -22.69 8.92
N ASN A 89 -4.36 -23.28 8.46
CA ASN A 89 -3.59 -24.26 9.22
C ASN A 89 -2.15 -23.83 9.50
N ASP A 90 -1.64 -22.86 8.73
CA ASP A 90 -0.25 -22.43 8.77
C ASP A 90 -0.12 -21.01 9.31
N THR A 91 1.00 -20.75 9.98
CA THR A 91 1.45 -19.40 10.32
C THR A 91 2.81 -19.15 9.70
N VAL A 92 3.13 -17.88 9.42
CA VAL A 92 4.45 -17.48 8.91
C VAL A 92 5.54 -17.90 9.89
N ARG A 93 5.30 -17.73 11.19
CA ARG A 93 6.28 -18.05 12.23
C ARG A 93 6.60 -19.55 12.32
N ALA A 94 5.60 -20.41 12.23
CA ALA A 94 5.81 -21.86 12.29
C ALA A 94 6.47 -22.43 11.03
N ASN A 95 6.32 -21.75 9.89
CA ASN A 95 6.85 -22.15 8.59
C ASN A 95 7.93 -21.18 8.08
N LEU A 96 8.61 -20.48 9.00
CA LEU A 96 9.56 -19.44 8.64
C LEU A 96 10.71 -20.03 7.82
N ARG A 97 10.90 -19.50 6.61
CA ARG A 97 12.06 -19.82 5.77
C ARG A 97 13.21 -18.91 6.17
N GLU A 98 14.33 -19.52 6.54
CA GLU A 98 15.53 -18.82 7.00
C GLU A 98 16.16 -17.92 5.93
N SER A 99 16.05 -18.31 4.66
CA SER A 99 16.54 -17.52 3.53
C SER A 99 15.48 -17.46 2.44
N ILE A 100 15.23 -16.25 1.94
CA ILE A 100 14.30 -15.96 0.86
C ILE A 100 14.94 -15.02 -0.15
N ALA A 101 14.53 -15.13 -1.41
CA ALA A 101 14.90 -14.21 -2.48
C ALA A 101 13.64 -13.43 -2.89
N VAL A 102 13.71 -12.10 -2.86
CA VAL A 102 12.55 -11.23 -3.10
C VAL A 102 12.90 -10.20 -4.16
N THR A 103 12.12 -10.18 -5.24
CA THR A 103 12.22 -9.11 -6.25
C THR A 103 11.52 -7.85 -5.75
N SER A 104 12.26 -6.75 -5.64
CA SER A 104 11.71 -5.47 -5.21
C SER A 104 10.85 -4.83 -6.29
N PRO A 105 9.58 -4.49 -6.00
CA PRO A 105 8.74 -3.76 -6.94
C PRO A 105 9.19 -2.31 -7.14
N VAL A 106 10.01 -1.75 -6.24
CA VAL A 106 10.48 -0.36 -6.30
C VAL A 106 11.74 -0.23 -7.15
N THR A 107 12.70 -1.15 -6.99
CA THR A 107 13.99 -1.08 -7.69
C THR A 107 14.10 -2.05 -8.86
N GLY A 108 13.25 -3.08 -8.91
CA GLY A 108 13.32 -4.16 -9.90
C GLY A 108 14.47 -5.15 -9.68
N HIS A 109 15.24 -4.99 -8.59
CA HIS A 109 16.31 -5.90 -8.23
C HIS A 109 15.82 -7.00 -7.30
N GLU A 110 16.42 -8.18 -7.42
CA GLU A 110 16.24 -9.28 -6.47
C GLU A 110 17.21 -9.11 -5.30
N TYR A 111 16.70 -9.31 -4.08
CA TYR A 111 17.47 -9.23 -2.86
C TYR A 111 17.30 -10.52 -2.07
N ASP A 112 18.42 -11.08 -1.63
CA ASP A 112 18.45 -12.15 -0.65
C ASP A 112 18.28 -11.57 0.75
N LEU A 113 17.31 -12.12 1.49
CA LEU A 113 17.05 -11.79 2.89
C LEU A 113 17.23 -13.03 3.75
N HIS A 114 17.81 -12.82 4.92
CA HIS A 114 17.91 -13.79 5.99
C HIS A 114 16.90 -13.46 7.09
N CYS A 115 16.00 -14.40 7.36
CA CYS A 115 14.90 -14.27 8.30
C CYS A 115 15.13 -15.12 9.54
N ALA A 116 15.11 -14.49 10.71
CA ALA A 116 15.28 -15.18 11.98
C ALA A 116 14.44 -14.50 13.09
N PRO A 117 13.95 -15.28 14.08
CA PRO A 117 13.45 -14.72 15.33
C PRO A 117 14.58 -13.96 16.03
N VAL A 118 14.33 -12.70 16.39
CA VAL A 118 15.26 -11.88 17.18
C VAL A 118 15.04 -12.15 18.68
N ASP A 119 13.78 -12.34 19.06
CA ASP A 119 13.36 -12.75 20.40
C ASP A 119 12.11 -13.65 20.34
N GLU A 120 11.40 -13.78 21.46
CA GLU A 120 10.18 -14.58 21.56
C GLU A 120 8.97 -13.95 20.85
N GLU A 121 9.05 -12.70 20.40
CA GLU A 121 7.96 -11.98 19.74
C GLU A 121 8.30 -11.62 18.29
N ILE A 122 9.44 -10.99 18.06
CA ILE A 122 9.79 -10.35 16.79
C ILE A 122 10.61 -11.30 15.91
N ILE A 123 10.22 -11.37 14.65
CA ILE A 123 11.02 -11.92 13.56
C ILE A 123 11.58 -10.76 12.73
N SER A 124 12.83 -10.89 12.30
CA SER A 124 13.47 -9.95 11.40
C SER A 124 13.98 -10.64 10.15
N CYS A 125 13.66 -10.10 9.00
CA CYS A 125 14.26 -10.43 7.71
C CYS A 125 15.19 -9.29 7.29
N THR A 126 16.49 -9.57 7.20
CA THR A 126 17.53 -8.58 6.87
C THR A 126 18.36 -9.01 5.69
N GLY A 127 18.82 -8.06 4.87
CA GLY A 127 19.67 -8.37 3.72
C GLY A 127 19.74 -7.24 2.70
N GLY A 128 20.29 -7.55 1.52
CA GLY A 128 20.47 -6.57 0.45
C GLY A 128 21.30 -5.35 0.87
N GLU A 129 20.86 -4.16 0.46
CA GLU A 129 21.48 -2.86 0.75
C GLU A 129 21.06 -2.30 2.13
N GLY A 130 21.09 -3.13 3.18
CA GLY A 130 20.66 -2.73 4.53
C GLY A 130 19.14 -2.64 4.69
N ALA A 131 18.40 -3.44 3.92
CA ALA A 131 16.96 -3.61 4.08
C ALA A 131 16.69 -4.44 5.34
N ALA A 132 15.65 -4.05 6.07
CA ALA A 132 15.18 -4.78 7.23
C ALA A 132 13.65 -4.71 7.31
N VAL A 133 13.05 -5.88 7.45
CA VAL A 133 11.62 -6.09 7.67
C VAL A 133 11.44 -6.75 9.03
N TYR A 134 10.51 -6.25 9.83
CA TYR A 134 10.20 -6.76 11.16
C TYR A 134 8.72 -7.11 11.24
N PHE A 135 8.40 -8.23 11.86
CA PHE A 135 7.01 -8.65 12.06
C PHE A 135 6.85 -9.56 13.27
N TYR A 136 5.64 -9.60 13.82
CA TYR A 136 5.24 -10.41 14.96
C TYR A 136 3.74 -10.67 14.94
#